data_AF-A0A4R2KF48-F1
#
_entry.id   AF-A0A4R2KF48-F1
#
_cell.length_a   1.000
_cell.length_b   1.000
_cell.length_c   1.000
_cell.angle_alpha   90.00
_cell.angle_beta   90.00
_cell.angle_gamma   90.00
#
_symmetry.space_group_name_H-M   'P 1'
#
loop_
_entity.id
_entity.type
_entity.pdbx_description
1 polymer ?
#
loop_
_entity_poly.entity_id
_entity_poly.type
_entity_poly.pdbx_seq_one_letter_code
_entity_poly.pdbx_strand_id
1 'polypeptide(L)'
;MEKFYYCKDCRRIEKDDTKCGFCSSEKMKLLKVGDPVNIMGTKQKGKIFNIKEDEANLLIINGAKEKLIKRYKYEEIQKIL
;
A
#
# COMPACT_ATOMS: atom_id res chain seq x y z
N MET A 1 -12.54 11.07 1.89
CA MET A 1 -11.86 9.80 1.57
C MET A 1 -10.39 10.05 1.64
N GLU A 2 -9.72 9.41 2.59
CA GLU A 2 -8.27 9.50 2.67
C GLU A 2 -7.64 8.73 1.53
N LYS A 3 -6.51 9.25 1.06
CA LYS A 3 -5.81 8.78 -0.12
C LYS A 3 -4.38 8.53 0.25
N PHE A 4 -3.83 7.44 -0.25
CA PHE A 4 -2.41 7.20 -0.22
C PHE A 4 -1.85 7.30 -1.63
N TYR A 5 -0.57 7.58 -1.69
CA TYR A 5 0.19 7.67 -2.92
C TYR A 5 1.35 6.72 -2.85
N TYR A 6 1.83 6.26 -3.98
CA TYR A 6 3.04 5.48 -4.07
C TYR A 6 4.06 6.19 -4.94
N CYS A 7 5.32 6.13 -4.52
CA CYS A 7 6.43 6.60 -5.34
C CYS A 7 6.62 5.67 -6.54
N LYS A 8 6.70 6.21 -7.76
CA LYS A 8 6.96 5.38 -8.96
C LYS A 8 8.36 4.75 -8.95
N ASP A 9 9.31 5.39 -8.27
CA ASP A 9 10.71 4.96 -8.29
C ASP A 9 11.00 3.90 -7.21
N CYS A 10 10.62 4.15 -5.95
CA CYS A 10 10.89 3.22 -4.84
C CYS A 10 9.66 2.44 -4.34
N ARG A 11 8.47 2.73 -4.86
CA ARG A 11 7.20 2.06 -4.56
C ARG A 11 6.70 2.16 -3.12
N ARG A 12 7.37 2.92 -2.24
CA ARG A 12 6.87 3.22 -0.91
C ARG A 12 5.56 3.98 -0.98
N ILE A 13 4.72 3.72 0.01
CA ILE A 13 3.44 4.39 0.18
C ILE A 13 3.65 5.61 1.08
N GLU A 14 3.01 6.73 0.73
CA GLU A 14 3.03 8.00 1.43
C GLU A 14 1.60 8.56 1.53
N LYS A 15 1.38 9.49 2.45
CA LYS A 15 0.08 10.17 2.61
C LYS A 15 -0.08 11.39 1.69
N ASP A 16 1.03 11.97 1.23
CA ASP A 16 1.04 13.10 0.30
C ASP A 16 1.54 12.68 -1.10
N ASP A 17 1.15 13.46 -2.10
CA ASP A 17 1.54 13.29 -3.50
C ASP A 17 2.66 14.22 -3.95
N THR A 18 3.28 14.95 -3.01
CA THR A 18 4.27 15.96 -3.35
C THR A 18 5.63 15.33 -3.58
N LYS A 19 6.10 14.52 -2.64
CA LYS A 19 7.47 14.00 -2.66
C LYS A 19 7.59 12.76 -1.79
N CYS A 20 8.32 11.77 -2.28
CA CYS A 20 8.65 10.61 -1.48
C CYS A 20 9.65 10.98 -0.38
N GLY A 21 9.28 10.74 0.89
CA GLY A 21 10.14 11.01 2.05
C GLY A 21 11.41 10.15 2.08
N PHE A 22 11.43 9.03 1.34
CA PHE A 22 12.57 8.11 1.31
C PHE A 22 13.59 8.41 0.21
N CYS A 23 13.14 8.57 -1.04
CA CYS A 23 14.05 8.71 -2.19
C CYS A 23 14.03 10.12 -2.81
N SER A 24 13.29 11.06 -2.22
CA SER A 24 13.15 12.44 -2.71
C SER A 24 12.57 12.58 -4.12
N SER A 25 12.00 11.52 -4.70
CA SER A 25 11.31 11.59 -5.98
C SER A 25 9.98 12.31 -5.87
N GLU A 26 9.68 13.18 -6.83
CA GLU A 26 8.39 13.85 -7.00
C GLU A 26 7.41 13.02 -7.84
N LYS A 27 7.84 11.84 -8.31
CA LYS A 27 7.01 10.97 -9.15
C LYS A 27 6.05 10.15 -8.28
N MET A 28 5.03 10.80 -7.73
CA MET A 28 3.99 10.15 -6.95
C MET A 28 2.81 9.72 -7.83
N LYS A 29 2.10 8.68 -7.42
CA LYS A 29 0.87 8.20 -8.06
C LYS A 29 -0.15 7.79 -7.02
N LEU A 30 -1.42 8.05 -7.29
CA LEU A 30 -2.51 7.61 -6.42
C LEU A 30 -2.53 6.08 -6.28
N LEU A 31 -2.59 5.60 -5.05
CA LEU A 31 -2.83 4.20 -4.71
C LEU A 31 -4.34 3.93 -4.75
N LYS A 32 -4.77 3.03 -5.64
CA LYS A 32 -6.18 2.75 -5.89
C LYS A 32 -6.65 1.50 -5.14
N VAL A 33 -7.95 1.43 -4.87
CA VAL A 33 -8.59 0.19 -4.44
C VAL A 33 -8.32 -0.91 -5.48
N GLY A 34 -7.95 -2.09 -5.01
CA GLY A 34 -7.55 -3.23 -5.83
C GLY A 34 -6.07 -3.26 -6.20
N ASP A 35 -5.31 -2.17 -5.97
CA ASP A 35 -3.89 -2.15 -6.27
C ASP A 35 -3.15 -3.23 -5.45
N PRO A 36 -2.27 -4.00 -6.09
CA PRO A 36 -1.49 -5.01 -5.40
C PRO A 36 -0.37 -4.36 -4.57
N VAL A 37 -0.22 -4.84 -3.35
CA VAL A 37 0.82 -4.43 -2.39
C VAL A 37 1.45 -5.64 -1.71
N ASN A 38 2.66 -5.49 -1.20
CA ASN A 38 3.27 -6.42 -0.25
C ASN A 38 3.37 -5.78 1.13
N ILE A 39 3.43 -6.61 2.17
CA ILE A 39 3.73 -6.18 3.53
C ILE A 39 5.26 -6.24 3.68
N MET A 40 5.88 -5.10 3.98
CA MET A 40 7.33 -4.99 4.12
C MET A 40 7.85 -5.91 5.24
N GLY A 41 9.02 -6.51 5.02
CA GLY A 41 9.58 -7.51 5.93
C GLY A 41 8.93 -8.90 5.86
N THR A 42 7.93 -9.11 5.00
CA THR A 42 7.25 -10.41 4.86
C THR A 42 7.13 -10.87 3.40
N LYS A 43 6.78 -12.15 3.20
CA LYS A 43 6.40 -12.69 1.88
C LYS A 43 4.91 -12.49 1.54
N GLN A 44 4.14 -11.87 2.45
CA GLN A 44 2.70 -11.74 2.32
C GLN A 44 2.35 -10.62 1.33
N LYS A 45 1.41 -10.90 0.43
CA LYS A 45 0.89 -9.95 -0.57
C LYS A 45 -0.60 -9.80 -0.40
N GLY A 46 -1.12 -8.64 -0.76
CA GLY A 46 -2.53 -8.32 -0.70
C GLY A 46 -2.93 -7.30 -1.76
N LYS A 47 -4.20 -6.93 -1.74
CA LYS A 47 -4.75 -5.84 -2.54
C LYS A 47 -5.39 -4.81 -1.63
N ILE A 48 -5.29 -3.53 -1.97
CA ILE A 48 -5.99 -2.48 -1.24
C ILE A 48 -7.50 -2.75 -1.28
N PHE A 49 -8.13 -2.86 -0.12
CA PHE A 49 -9.59 -2.98 0.00
C PHE A 49 -10.22 -1.61 0.24
N ASN A 50 -9.71 -0.87 1.23
CA ASN A 50 -10.03 0.54 1.46
C ASN A 50 -8.92 1.21 2.29
N ILE A 51 -8.96 2.53 2.35
CA ILE A 51 -8.07 3.36 3.16
C ILE A 51 -8.92 4.06 4.22
N LYS A 52 -8.46 4.04 5.46
CA LYS A 52 -9.09 4.70 6.61
C LYS A 52 -7.98 5.32 7.46
N GLU A 53 -8.01 6.63 7.63
CA GLU A 53 -6.99 7.31 8.42
C GLU A 53 -5.59 6.95 7.92
N ASP A 54 -4.71 6.59 8.84
CA ASP A 54 -3.31 6.26 8.60
C ASP A 54 -3.08 4.80 8.16
N GLU A 55 -4.17 4.07 7.91
CA GLU A 55 -4.15 2.64 7.68
C GLU A 55 -4.86 2.23 6.39
N ALA A 56 -4.35 1.18 5.75
CA ALA A 56 -5.00 0.49 4.66
C ALA A 56 -5.52 -0.87 5.15
N ASN A 57 -6.78 -1.16 4.85
CA ASN A 57 -7.28 -2.52 4.91
C ASN A 57 -6.88 -3.23 3.61
N LEU A 58 -6.20 -4.36 3.75
CA LEU A 58 -5.76 -5.21 2.67
C LEU A 58 -6.61 -6.47 2.61
N LEU A 59 -7.03 -6.83 1.39
CA LEU A 59 -7.56 -8.14 1.08
C LEU A 59 -6.39 -9.09 0.81
N ILE A 60 -6.29 -10.14 1.63
CA ILE A 60 -5.20 -11.12 1.59
C ILE A 60 -5.81 -12.50 1.39
N ILE A 61 -5.17 -13.31 0.53
CA ILE A 61 -5.55 -14.70 0.32
C ILE A 61 -4.52 -15.56 1.05
N ASN A 62 -4.98 -16.36 2.01
CA ASN A 62 -4.11 -17.27 2.77
C ASN A 62 -3.83 -18.57 1.99
N GLY A 63 -3.02 -19.47 2.57
CA GLY A 63 -2.69 -20.76 1.95
C GLY A 63 -3.89 -21.67 1.72
N ALA A 64 -4.96 -21.52 2.49
CA ALA A 64 -6.23 -22.24 2.33
C ALA A 64 -7.17 -21.59 1.28
N LYS A 65 -6.71 -20.56 0.56
CA LYS A 65 -7.49 -19.75 -0.40
C LYS A 65 -8.65 -18.96 0.23
N GLU A 66 -8.62 -18.73 1.53
CA GLU A 66 -9.59 -17.91 2.22
C GLU A 66 -9.23 -16.42 2.08
N LYS A 67 -10.25 -15.58 1.95
CA LYS A 67 -10.11 -14.13 1.89
C LYS A 67 -10.16 -13.54 3.29
N LEU A 68 -9.07 -12.88 3.68
CA LEU A 68 -8.95 -12.20 4.96
C LEU A 68 -8.79 -10.69 4.72
N ILE A 69 -9.41 -9.90 5.59
CA ILE A 69 -9.15 -8.45 5.65
C ILE A 69 -8.20 -8.20 6.82
N LYS A 70 -7.03 -7.66 6.53
CA LYS A 70 -6.04 -7.27 7.54
C LYS A 70 -5.69 -5.80 7.38
N ARG A 71 -5.43 -5.14 8.50
CA ARG A 71 -5.16 -3.71 8.59
C ARG A 71 -3.66 -3.50 8.79
N TYR A 72 -3.12 -2.54 8.06
CA TYR A 72 -1.71 -2.18 8.12
C TYR A 72 -1.55 -0.68 8.00
N LYS A 73 -0.55 -0.11 8.66
CA LYS A 73 -0.15 1.28 8.44
C LYS A 73 0.39 1.43 7.03
N TYR A 74 0.26 2.63 6.47
CA TYR A 74 0.81 2.93 5.14
C TYR A 74 2.32 2.64 5.05
N GLU A 75 3.07 2.87 6.14
CA GLU A 75 4.51 2.60 6.26
C GLU A 75 4.87 1.11 6.31
N GLU A 76 3.90 0.21 6.52
CA GLU A 76 4.15 -1.23 6.58
C GLU A 76 3.92 -1.91 5.23
N ILE A 77 3.43 -1.17 4.23
CA ILE A 77 3.03 -1.70 2.94
C ILE A 77 3.81 -1.01 1.81
N GLN A 78 4.00 -1.73 0.71
CA GLN A 78 4.71 -1.23 -0.47
C GLN A 78 3.97 -1.64 -1.75
N LYS A 79 3.91 -0.75 -2.74
CA LYS A 79 3.29 -1.05 -4.03
C LYS A 79 4.12 -2.12 -4.76
N ILE A 80 3.46 -3.08 -5.37
CA ILE A 80 4.09 -4.02 -6.31
C ILE A 80 3.50 -3.82 -7.72
N LEU A 81 4.20 -4.32 -8.75
CA LEU A 81 3.77 -4.17 -10.15
C LEU A 81 2.36 -4.75 -10.37
#